data_AF-A0A2N2Y4N7-F1
#
_entry.id   AF-A0A2N2Y4N7-F1
#
_cell.length_a   1.000
_cell.length_b   1.000
_cell.length_c   1.000
_cell.angle_alpha   90.00
_cell.angle_beta   90.00
_cell.angle_gamma   90.00
#
_symmetry.space_group_name_H-M   'P 1'
#
loop_
_entity.id
_entity.type
_entity.pdbx_description
1 polymer ?
#
loop_
_entity_poly.entity_id
_entity_poly.type
_entity_poly.pdbx_seq_one_letter_code
_entity_poly.pdbx_strand_id
1 'polypeptide(L)'
;MIRTPFKFKNMKRYIYFVALIVCFCNYVSGQNDRSDTLKTVDLNEVVVKANKLPVTLKSNPGSISLVTTEILSTLPKTIGVEEALRLVPGVRVDNQHDGERVHLSIRGQGILTERGLRGIGVLIDGIPVNDPSGFAPDLYDVDWATVKKIEVLRGPSAGLYGGSSSGGG
;
A
#
# COMPACT_ATOMS: atom_id res chain seq x y z
N MET A 1 -88.42 23.52 16.62
CA MET A 1 -87.93 23.76 15.24
C MET A 1 -86.81 24.79 15.31
N ILE A 2 -85.54 24.38 15.35
CA ILE A 2 -84.39 25.29 15.35
C ILE A 2 -83.33 24.71 14.41
N ARG A 3 -83.13 25.35 13.25
CA ARG A 3 -82.04 25.06 12.30
C ARG A 3 -80.86 25.98 12.65
N THR A 4 -79.68 25.43 12.95
CA THR A 4 -78.42 26.18 13.03
C THR A 4 -77.58 25.93 11.77
N PRO A 5 -76.90 26.95 11.20
CA PRO A 5 -76.18 26.80 9.93
C PRO A 5 -74.78 26.22 10.16
N PHE A 6 -74.44 25.20 9.37
CA PHE A 6 -73.16 24.50 9.40
C PHE A 6 -72.03 25.42 8.87
N LYS A 7 -71.02 25.71 9.70
CA LYS A 7 -69.86 26.58 9.39
C LYS A 7 -68.92 25.94 8.34
N PHE A 8 -69.21 26.16 7.05
CA PHE A 8 -68.40 25.68 5.91
C PHE A 8 -67.00 26.32 5.76
N LYS A 9 -66.68 27.39 6.51
CA LYS A 9 -65.46 28.20 6.32
C LYS A 9 -64.16 27.50 6.76
N ASN A 10 -64.24 26.57 7.71
CA ASN A 10 -63.06 25.87 8.26
C ASN A 10 -62.62 24.66 7.42
N MET A 11 -63.52 24.09 6.60
CA MET A 11 -63.26 22.90 5.80
C MET A 11 -62.38 23.21 4.58
N LYS A 12 -62.53 24.40 3.97
CA LYS A 12 -61.66 24.86 2.88
C LYS A 12 -60.21 25.06 3.34
N ARG A 13 -59.99 25.58 4.56
CA ARG A 13 -58.64 25.75 5.14
C ARG A 13 -57.92 24.42 5.36
N TYR A 14 -58.63 23.38 5.80
CA TYR A 14 -58.07 22.04 5.94
C TYR A 14 -57.66 21.44 4.58
N ILE A 15 -58.44 21.65 3.52
CA ILE A 15 -58.11 21.19 2.17
C ILE A 15 -56.82 21.84 1.65
N TYR A 16 -56.66 23.16 1.83
CA TYR A 16 -55.41 23.84 1.44
C TYR A 16 -54.21 23.39 2.27
N PHE A 17 -54.40 23.09 3.56
CA PHE A 17 -53.32 22.63 4.43
C PHE A 17 -52.85 21.22 4.04
N VAL A 18 -53.79 20.32 3.73
CA VAL A 18 -53.46 18.96 3.24
C VAL A 18 -52.78 19.03 1.87
N ALA A 19 -53.26 19.89 0.95
CA ALA A 19 -52.63 20.06 -0.35
C ALA A 19 -51.17 20.58 -0.24
N LEU A 20 -50.91 21.47 0.72
CA LEU A 20 -49.57 22.02 0.98
C LEU A 20 -48.63 20.96 1.58
N ILE A 21 -49.12 20.12 2.49
CA ILE A 21 -48.37 18.99 3.05
C ILE A 21 -48.02 17.96 1.96
N VAL A 22 -48.97 17.62 1.08
CA VAL A 22 -48.73 16.68 -0.02
C VAL A 22 -47.70 17.24 -1.00
N CYS A 23 -47.77 18.53 -1.33
CA CYS A 23 -46.80 19.18 -2.20
C CYS A 23 -45.38 19.21 -1.58
N PHE A 24 -45.29 19.46 -0.28
CA PHE A 24 -44.02 19.43 0.45
C PHE A 24 -43.41 18.02 0.50
N CYS A 25 -44.24 16.99 0.69
CA CYS A 25 -43.79 15.59 0.67
C CYS A 25 -43.19 15.18 -0.68
N ASN A 26 -43.81 15.60 -1.79
CA ASN A 26 -43.30 15.33 -3.14
C ASN A 26 -41.97 16.06 -3.42
N TYR A 27 -41.76 17.25 -2.84
CA TYR A 27 -40.50 17.99 -2.99
C TYR A 27 -39.34 17.31 -2.26
N VAL A 28 -39.60 16.66 -1.13
CA VAL A 28 -38.59 15.94 -0.32
C VAL A 28 -38.16 14.64 -1.02
N SER A 29 -39.07 13.93 -1.69
CA SER A 29 -38.74 12.69 -2.41
C SER A 29 -37.94 12.89 -3.71
N GLY A 30 -37.85 14.12 -4.24
CA GLY A 30 -37.13 14.43 -5.49
C GLY A 30 -35.62 14.67 -5.37
N GLN A 31 -35.03 14.59 -4.18
CA GLN A 31 -33.60 14.91 -3.95
C GLN A 31 -32.68 13.68 -3.79
N ASN A 32 -33.17 12.46 -4.04
CA ASN A 32 -32.43 11.24 -3.67
C ASN A 32 -31.54 10.60 -4.75
N ASP A 33 -31.48 11.13 -5.97
CA ASP A 33 -30.65 10.53 -7.03
C ASP A 33 -29.39 11.36 -7.34
N ARG A 34 -28.48 11.46 -6.36
CA ARG A 34 -27.07 11.76 -6.67
C ARG A 34 -26.37 10.46 -7.05
N SER A 35 -26.46 10.09 -8.32
CA SER A 35 -25.63 9.01 -8.87
C SER A 35 -24.18 9.51 -8.94
N ASP A 36 -23.41 9.14 -7.92
CA ASP A 36 -21.99 9.47 -7.82
C ASP A 36 -21.22 8.85 -9.01
N THR A 37 -20.60 9.70 -9.82
CA THR A 37 -19.88 9.29 -11.04
C THR A 37 -18.47 8.77 -10.74
N LEU A 38 -18.05 8.79 -9.47
CA LEU A 38 -16.78 8.22 -9.05
C LEU A 38 -16.85 6.68 -9.10
N LYS A 39 -16.31 6.08 -10.16
CA LYS A 39 -16.01 4.64 -10.18
C LYS A 39 -15.01 4.34 -9.08
N THR A 40 -15.47 3.78 -7.97
CA THR A 40 -14.60 3.23 -6.93
C THR A 40 -13.96 1.95 -7.47
N VAL A 41 -12.67 2.02 -7.79
CA VAL A 41 -11.87 0.83 -8.09
C VAL A 41 -11.34 0.29 -6.77
N ASP A 42 -11.95 -0.79 -6.29
CA ASP A 42 -11.39 -1.54 -5.16
C ASP A 42 -10.13 -2.28 -5.63
N LEU A 43 -8.99 -1.88 -5.08
CA LEU A 43 -7.72 -2.53 -5.31
C LEU A 43 -7.66 -3.82 -4.48
N ASN A 44 -7.12 -4.89 -5.08
CA ASN A 44 -6.93 -6.16 -4.39
C ASN A 44 -6.01 -6.00 -3.17
N GLU A 45 -6.34 -6.70 -2.08
CA GLU A 45 -5.49 -6.73 -0.91
C GLU A 45 -4.16 -7.43 -1.20
N VAL A 46 -3.08 -6.84 -0.68
CA VAL A 46 -1.73 -7.34 -0.89
C VAL A 46 -1.11 -7.68 0.45
N VAL A 47 -0.72 -8.94 0.61
CA VAL A 47 -0.14 -9.48 1.84
C VAL A 47 1.38 -9.47 1.76
N VAL A 48 2.03 -8.89 2.77
CA VAL A 48 3.49 -8.88 2.93
C VAL A 48 3.93 -9.74 4.11
N LYS A 49 5.11 -10.33 3.99
CA LYS A 49 5.77 -11.16 5.00
C LYS A 49 6.92 -10.44 5.71
N ALA A 50 7.24 -9.21 5.32
CA ALA A 50 8.33 -8.44 5.90
C ALA A 50 8.19 -8.14 7.42
N ASN A 51 7.06 -8.47 8.07
CA ASN A 51 6.94 -8.40 9.54
C ASN A 51 6.99 -9.78 10.22
N LYS A 52 7.52 -10.81 9.55
CA LYS A 52 7.41 -12.26 9.91
C LYS A 52 5.99 -12.83 9.99
N LEU A 53 4.98 -11.99 10.16
CA LEU A 53 3.56 -12.36 10.09
C LEU A 53 2.97 -11.85 8.77
N PRO A 54 2.14 -12.65 8.09
CA PRO A 54 1.42 -12.21 6.91
C PRO A 54 0.39 -11.15 7.33
N VAL A 55 0.66 -9.89 6.99
CA VAL A 55 -0.24 -8.76 7.22
C VAL A 55 -0.51 -8.04 5.91
N THR A 56 -1.67 -7.43 5.78
CA THR A 56 -1.95 -6.62 4.58
C THR A 56 -1.04 -5.39 4.59
N LEU A 57 -0.62 -4.92 3.41
CA LEU A 57 0.15 -3.69 3.27
C LEU A 57 -0.55 -2.51 3.95
N LYS A 58 -1.88 -2.44 3.85
CA LYS A 58 -2.71 -1.36 4.39
C LYS A 58 -2.71 -1.33 5.93
N SER A 59 -2.64 -2.49 6.58
CA SER A 59 -2.65 -2.60 8.05
C SER A 59 -1.25 -2.63 8.66
N ASN A 60 -0.19 -2.51 7.87
CA ASN A 60 1.18 -2.62 8.35
C ASN A 60 1.71 -1.26 8.88
N PRO A 61 2.18 -1.19 10.14
CA PRO A 61 2.76 0.04 10.68
C PRO A 61 4.18 0.36 10.15
N GLY A 62 4.84 -0.59 9.48
CA GLY A 62 6.19 -0.45 8.93
C GLY A 62 6.23 0.19 7.55
N SER A 63 7.32 0.89 7.24
CA SER A 63 7.59 1.41 5.88
C SER A 63 8.03 0.29 4.95
N ILE A 64 7.07 -0.42 4.37
CA ILE A 64 7.34 -1.49 3.39
C ILE A 64 7.10 -1.00 1.98
N SER A 65 7.98 -1.38 1.06
CA SER A 65 7.66 -1.38 -0.37
C SER A 65 7.63 -2.78 -0.89
N LEU A 66 6.75 -2.97 -1.87
CA LEU A 66 6.58 -4.22 -2.57
C LEU A 66 6.82 -3.99 -4.05
N VAL A 67 7.67 -4.82 -4.63
CA VAL A 67 7.85 -4.95 -6.08
C VAL A 67 7.29 -6.30 -6.47
N THR A 68 6.20 -6.29 -7.24
CA THR A 68 5.48 -7.50 -7.64
C THR A 68 5.96 -8.03 -8.99
N THR A 69 5.60 -9.27 -9.32
CA THR A 69 5.93 -9.91 -10.59
C THR A 69 5.49 -9.07 -11.79
N GLU A 70 4.34 -8.41 -11.71
CA GLU A 70 3.82 -7.57 -12.79
C GLU A 70 4.78 -6.42 -13.08
N ILE A 71 5.27 -5.74 -12.04
CA ILE A 71 6.28 -4.69 -12.18
C ILE A 71 7.59 -5.28 -12.72
N LEU A 72 8.08 -6.38 -12.12
CA LEU A 72 9.32 -7.04 -12.55
C LEU A 72 9.28 -7.47 -14.02
N SER A 73 8.12 -7.93 -14.51
CA SER A 73 7.95 -8.34 -15.91
C SER A 73 8.00 -7.19 -16.92
N THR A 74 7.72 -5.97 -16.48
CA THR A 74 7.78 -4.76 -17.33
C THR A 74 9.18 -4.15 -17.36
N LEU A 75 10.01 -4.48 -16.38
CA LEU A 75 11.39 -4.01 -16.29
C LEU A 75 12.30 -4.80 -17.24
N PRO A 76 13.41 -4.19 -17.70
CA PRO A 76 14.43 -4.91 -18.43
C PRO A 76 14.92 -6.08 -17.57
N LYS A 77 15.00 -7.26 -18.17
CA LYS A 77 15.62 -8.43 -17.53
C LYS A 77 17.15 -8.27 -17.58
N THR A 78 17.66 -7.31 -16.84
CA THR A 78 19.09 -7.11 -16.62
C THR A 78 19.59 -8.12 -15.58
N ILE A 79 20.90 -8.28 -15.51
CA ILE A 79 21.61 -9.20 -14.60
C ILE A 79 21.48 -8.76 -13.13
N GLY A 80 21.09 -7.52 -12.85
CA GLY A 80 21.18 -6.92 -11.51
C GLY A 80 19.84 -6.63 -10.81
N VAL A 81 19.95 -6.34 -9.52
CA VAL A 81 18.83 -5.94 -8.63
C VAL A 81 18.38 -4.47 -8.81
N GLU A 82 19.17 -3.70 -9.55
CA GLU A 82 19.07 -2.25 -9.66
C GLU A 82 17.71 -1.80 -10.18
N GLU A 83 17.23 -2.41 -11.25
CA GLU A 83 15.98 -2.08 -11.91
C GLU A 83 14.80 -2.20 -10.96
N ALA A 84 14.78 -3.28 -10.17
CA ALA A 84 13.70 -3.54 -9.23
C ALA A 84 13.75 -2.59 -8.02
N LEU A 85 14.93 -2.38 -7.44
CA LEU A 85 15.08 -1.61 -6.20
C LEU A 85 15.13 -0.10 -6.41
N ARG A 86 15.45 0.40 -7.60
CA ARG A 86 15.38 1.84 -7.91
C ARG A 86 13.97 2.43 -7.79
N LEU A 87 12.94 1.60 -7.92
CA LEU A 87 11.55 2.01 -7.71
C LEU A 87 11.20 2.20 -6.22
N VAL A 88 12.05 1.72 -5.32
CA VAL A 88 11.79 1.75 -3.88
C VAL A 88 12.32 3.06 -3.27
N PRO A 89 11.47 3.88 -2.64
CA PRO A 89 11.90 5.15 -2.08
C PRO A 89 12.87 4.96 -0.92
N GLY A 90 13.96 5.74 -0.88
CA GLY A 90 14.97 5.66 0.17
C GLY A 90 15.89 4.43 0.06
N VAL A 91 15.82 3.70 -1.05
CA VAL A 91 16.79 2.68 -1.44
C VAL A 91 17.66 3.25 -2.55
N ARG A 92 18.97 3.09 -2.44
CA ARG A 92 19.93 3.49 -3.47
C ARG A 92 20.77 2.27 -3.83
N VAL A 93 20.81 1.96 -5.12
CA VAL A 93 21.62 0.87 -5.69
C VAL A 93 22.62 1.49 -6.65
N ASP A 94 23.90 1.24 -6.39
CA ASP A 94 24.99 1.50 -7.32
C ASP A 94 25.52 0.16 -7.82
N ASN A 95 25.25 -0.15 -9.09
CA ASN A 95 25.85 -1.29 -9.76
C ASN A 95 27.25 -0.90 -10.30
N GLN A 96 28.28 -1.64 -9.88
CA GLN A 96 29.64 -1.52 -10.38
C GLN A 96 30.05 -2.81 -11.10
N HIS A 97 30.89 -2.69 -12.14
CA HIS A 97 31.42 -3.84 -12.88
C HIS A 97 30.31 -4.76 -13.46
N ASP A 98 29.31 -4.16 -14.11
CA ASP A 98 28.26 -4.88 -14.87
C ASP A 98 27.49 -5.95 -14.05
N GLY A 99 27.27 -5.70 -12.77
CA GLY A 99 26.52 -6.59 -11.87
C GLY A 99 27.37 -7.40 -10.90
N GLU A 100 28.70 -7.44 -11.06
CA GLU A 100 29.58 -8.18 -10.15
C GLU A 100 29.66 -7.55 -8.75
N ARG A 101 29.43 -6.25 -8.63
CA ARG A 101 29.47 -5.53 -7.36
C ARG A 101 28.26 -4.62 -7.23
N VAL A 102 27.38 -4.95 -6.29
CA VAL A 102 26.14 -4.21 -6.08
C VAL A 102 26.20 -3.53 -4.72
N HIS A 103 26.33 -2.22 -4.73
CA HIS A 103 26.29 -1.42 -3.51
C HIS A 103 24.87 -0.97 -3.23
N LEU A 104 24.24 -1.56 -2.20
CA LEU A 104 22.89 -1.22 -1.75
C LEU A 104 22.96 -0.40 -0.47
N SER A 105 22.16 0.66 -0.41
CA SER A 105 21.92 1.40 0.82
C SER A 105 20.44 1.68 1.05
N ILE A 106 20.00 1.58 2.31
CA ILE A 106 18.62 1.86 2.72
C ILE A 106 18.66 2.95 3.78
N ARG A 107 18.07 4.12 3.47
CA ARG A 107 18.10 5.32 4.34
C ARG A 107 19.52 5.65 4.84
N GLY A 108 20.53 5.49 3.98
CA GLY A 108 21.94 5.77 4.27
C GLY A 108 22.71 4.65 4.99
N GLN A 109 22.04 3.60 5.47
CA GLN A 109 22.73 2.40 5.97
C GLN A 109 23.29 1.60 4.81
N GLY A 110 24.50 1.07 4.95
CA GLY A 110 25.20 0.37 3.88
C GLY A 110 26.04 1.25 2.96
N ILE A 111 25.91 2.60 3.02
CA ILE A 111 26.52 3.53 2.04
C ILE A 111 28.06 3.53 2.02
N LEU A 112 28.69 3.10 3.12
CA LEU A 112 30.16 3.06 3.26
C LEU A 112 30.74 1.65 3.09
N THR A 113 29.91 0.69 2.69
CA THR A 113 30.33 -0.71 2.52
C THR A 113 31.00 -0.88 1.17
N GLU A 114 32.31 -1.19 1.14
CA GLU A 114 33.05 -1.35 -0.12
C GLU A 114 32.68 -2.65 -0.86
N ARG A 115 32.29 -3.69 -0.13
CA ARG A 115 31.89 -5.00 -0.66
C ARG A 115 30.77 -5.59 0.19
N GLY A 116 29.79 -6.19 -0.44
CA GLY A 116 28.67 -6.79 0.25
C GLY A 116 27.83 -5.76 0.99
N LEU A 117 27.01 -6.28 1.90
CA LEU A 117 25.99 -5.52 2.60
C LEU A 117 26.23 -5.62 4.10
N ARG A 118 26.17 -4.47 4.78
CA ARG A 118 26.26 -4.38 6.24
C ARG A 118 25.17 -3.47 6.77
N GLY A 119 24.54 -3.89 7.87
CA GLY A 119 23.40 -3.16 8.47
C GLY A 119 22.09 -3.26 7.67
N ILE A 120 22.06 -4.09 6.63
CA ILE A 120 20.86 -4.46 5.88
C ILE A 120 20.69 -5.98 5.98
N GLY A 121 19.52 -6.41 6.44
CA GLY A 121 19.12 -7.81 6.42
C GLY A 121 18.76 -8.22 5.00
N VAL A 122 19.18 -9.41 4.57
CA VAL A 122 18.81 -9.97 3.28
C VAL A 122 18.25 -11.35 3.52
N LEU A 123 17.03 -11.57 3.05
CA LEU A 123 16.35 -12.84 3.18
C LEU A 123 15.91 -13.34 1.81
N ILE A 124 16.29 -14.57 1.49
CA ILE A 124 15.79 -15.29 0.31
C ILE A 124 14.85 -16.37 0.81
N ASP A 125 13.58 -16.32 0.37
CA ASP A 125 12.52 -17.23 0.83
C ASP A 125 12.37 -17.30 2.36
N GLY A 126 12.74 -16.23 3.07
CA GLY A 126 12.70 -16.15 4.53
C GLY A 126 13.93 -16.70 5.25
N ILE A 127 14.94 -17.18 4.51
CA ILE A 127 16.23 -17.64 5.04
C ILE A 127 17.22 -16.46 4.98
N PRO A 128 17.86 -16.09 6.10
CA PRO A 128 18.85 -15.02 6.10
C PRO A 128 20.09 -15.44 5.31
N VAL A 129 20.53 -14.56 4.41
CA VAL A 129 21.79 -14.72 3.64
C VAL A 129 22.96 -14.10 4.41
N ASN A 130 22.68 -13.20 5.37
CA ASN A 130 23.71 -12.61 6.22
C ASN A 130 24.38 -13.66 7.09
N ASP A 131 25.69 -13.50 7.28
CA ASP A 131 26.46 -14.23 8.25
C ASP A 131 26.16 -13.75 9.69
N PRO A 132 26.65 -14.46 10.72
CA PRO A 132 26.50 -14.03 12.12
C PRO A 132 27.18 -12.69 12.45
N SER A 133 28.11 -12.23 11.62
CA SER A 133 28.75 -10.91 11.77
C SER A 133 27.90 -9.76 11.19
N GLY A 134 26.83 -10.11 10.47
CA GLY A 134 25.90 -9.20 9.81
C GLY A 134 26.34 -8.73 8.43
N PHE A 135 27.37 -9.36 7.88
CA PHE A 135 27.78 -9.24 6.49
C PHE A 135 26.91 -10.14 5.61
N ALA A 136 26.36 -9.59 4.53
CA ALA A 136 25.81 -10.38 3.43
C ALA A 136 26.67 -10.21 2.18
N PRO A 137 26.86 -11.26 1.38
CA PRO A 137 27.48 -11.16 0.07
C PRO A 137 26.67 -10.24 -0.85
N ASP A 138 27.34 -9.73 -1.89
CA ASP A 138 26.67 -8.97 -2.94
C ASP A 138 25.58 -9.84 -3.59
N LEU A 139 24.45 -9.24 -3.99
CA LEU A 139 23.29 -9.98 -4.49
C LEU A 139 23.44 -10.47 -5.94
N TYR A 140 24.67 -10.70 -6.40
CA TYR A 140 24.97 -11.13 -7.77
C TYR A 140 24.69 -12.63 -7.98
N ASP A 141 24.79 -13.45 -6.93
CA ASP A 141 24.49 -14.88 -6.97
C ASP A 141 22.98 -15.20 -7.11
N VAL A 142 22.14 -14.18 -7.03
CA VAL A 142 20.68 -14.32 -7.16
C VAL A 142 20.29 -14.25 -8.62
N ASP A 143 19.61 -15.29 -9.13
CA ASP A 143 18.98 -15.23 -10.44
C ASP A 143 17.72 -14.36 -10.41
N TRP A 144 17.91 -13.08 -10.71
CA TRP A 144 16.85 -12.06 -10.74
C TRP A 144 15.73 -12.37 -11.73
N ALA A 145 15.96 -13.21 -12.74
CA ALA A 145 14.92 -13.62 -13.69
C ALA A 145 13.88 -14.57 -13.05
N THR A 146 14.23 -15.24 -11.95
CA THR A 146 13.34 -16.16 -11.22
C THR A 146 12.60 -15.51 -10.06
N VAL A 147 13.01 -14.30 -9.68
CA VAL A 147 12.43 -13.57 -8.56
C VAL A 147 11.00 -13.16 -8.89
N LYS A 148 10.05 -13.59 -8.05
CA LYS A 148 8.62 -13.26 -8.21
C LYS A 148 8.22 -12.01 -7.44
N LYS A 149 8.84 -11.78 -6.30
CA LYS A 149 8.40 -10.76 -5.35
C LYS A 149 9.57 -10.26 -4.54
N ILE A 150 9.68 -8.94 -4.42
CA ILE A 150 10.67 -8.29 -3.55
C ILE A 150 9.91 -7.45 -2.55
N GLU A 151 10.16 -7.71 -1.28
CA GLU A 151 9.66 -6.91 -0.16
C GLU A 151 10.84 -6.19 0.46
N VAL A 152 10.71 -4.88 0.64
CA VAL A 152 11.74 -4.06 1.28
C VAL A 152 11.14 -3.40 2.50
N LEU A 153 11.61 -3.79 3.68
CA LEU A 153 11.28 -3.14 4.93
C LEU A 153 12.34 -2.06 5.22
N ARG A 154 11.90 -0.81 5.26
CA ARG A 154 12.80 0.32 5.55
C ARG A 154 12.76 0.71 7.02
N GLY A 155 13.94 0.84 7.60
CA GLY A 155 14.14 1.24 8.99
C GLY A 155 14.51 0.08 9.91
N PRO A 156 14.69 0.36 11.21
CA PRO A 156 15.19 -0.63 12.15
C PRO A 156 14.25 -1.84 12.27
N SER A 157 14.76 -3.01 11.92
CA SER A 157 14.01 -4.27 11.97
C SER A 157 14.75 -5.37 12.75
N ALA A 158 15.78 -4.98 13.50
CA ALA A 158 16.62 -5.91 14.25
C ALA A 158 15.87 -6.77 15.28
N GLY A 159 14.76 -6.27 15.83
CA GLY A 159 13.90 -7.06 16.72
C GLY A 159 13.21 -8.25 16.03
N LEU A 160 13.01 -8.17 14.71
CA LEU A 160 12.40 -9.25 13.91
C LEU A 160 13.47 -10.13 13.25
N TYR A 161 14.48 -9.52 12.64
CA TYR A 161 15.43 -10.21 11.76
C TYR A 161 16.87 -10.29 12.30
N GLY A 162 17.14 -9.76 13.49
CA GLY A 162 18.45 -9.81 14.13
C GLY A 162 19.33 -8.60 13.84
N GLY A 163 20.51 -8.56 14.49
CA GLY A 163 21.37 -7.38 14.58
C GLY A 163 21.82 -6.78 13.24
N SER A 164 21.77 -7.56 12.17
CA SER A 164 22.20 -7.16 10.81
C SER A 164 21.20 -6.26 10.09
N SER A 165 20.00 -6.03 10.64
CA SER A 165 18.89 -5.34 9.94
C SER A 165 18.57 -3.94 10.51
N SER A 166 19.62 -3.13 10.74
CA SER A 166 19.50 -1.79 11.37
C SER A 166 18.91 -0.73 10.43
N GLY A 167 19.24 -0.79 9.13
CA GLY A 167 18.69 0.07 8.08
C GLY A 167 17.40 -0.44 7.47
N GLY A 168 17.14 -1.74 7.63
CA GLY A 168 16.06 -2.44 6.96
C GLY A 168 16.45 -3.86 6.60
N GLY A 169 15.58 -4.51 5.82
CA GLY A 169 15.86 -5.76 5.16
C GLY A 169 14.76 -6.20 4.21
#